data_AF-A0A4V6A8R4-F1
#
_entry.id   AF-A0A4V6A8R4-F1
#
_cell.length_a   1.000
_cell.length_b   1.000
_cell.length_c   1.000
_cell.angle_alpha   90.00
_cell.angle_beta   90.00
_cell.angle_gamma   90.00
#
_symmetry.space_group_name_H-M   'P 1'
#
loop_
_entity.id
_entity.type
_entity.pdbx_description
1 polymer ?
#
loop_
_entity_poly.entity_id
_entity_poly.type
_entity_poly.pdbx_seq_one_letter_code
_entity_poly.pdbx_strand_id
1 'polypeptide(L)'
;MALHGKIETTLELKSSAEKFYKVWRSQSFHVPKHASKHIQGVEIHAGDWETVGSIRIWQYTIGGKAGVFKEELTPKGSGCLAKLTIEYEKLHPEVPVPEIYVDFMVHMTKDIDEALSTEE
;
A
#
# COMPACT_ATOMS: atom_id res chain seq x y z
N MET A 1 19.92 1.01 -19.94
CA MET A 1 19.36 1.32 -18.60
C MET A 1 18.04 0.59 -18.47
N ALA A 2 17.71 0.05 -17.29
CA ALA A 2 16.46 -0.68 -17.11
C ALA A 2 15.27 0.28 -17.10
N LEU A 3 14.27 0.02 -17.95
CA LEU A 3 12.98 0.72 -17.92
C LEU A 3 12.10 0.18 -16.79
N HIS A 4 12.33 -1.06 -16.35
CA HIS A 4 11.58 -1.71 -15.29
C HIS A 4 12.35 -1.60 -13.97
N GLY A 5 11.62 -1.36 -12.88
CA GLY A 5 12.20 -1.32 -11.55
C GLY A 5 11.20 -1.70 -10.46
N LYS A 6 11.74 -1.98 -9.29
CA LYS A 6 10.99 -2.30 -8.08
C LYS A 6 11.56 -1.48 -6.92
N ILE A 7 10.69 -0.87 -6.12
CA ILE A 7 11.03 -0.24 -4.84
C ILE A 7 10.33 -1.01 -3.74
N GLU A 8 11.05 -1.37 -2.68
CA GLU A 8 10.51 -2.10 -1.53
C GLU A 8 10.85 -1.35 -0.25
N THR A 9 9.87 -1.20 0.64
CA THR A 9 10.08 -0.69 2.00
C THR A 9 9.30 -1.55 2.99
N THR A 10 9.76 -1.61 4.23
CA THR A 10 9.15 -2.42 5.28
C THR A 10 8.96 -1.57 6.52
N LEU A 11 7.75 -1.58 7.06
CA LEU A 11 7.33 -0.79 8.20
C LEU A 11 6.91 -1.71 9.33
N GLU A 12 7.33 -1.38 10.54
CA GLU A 12 6.83 -2.00 11.76
C GLU A 12 5.61 -1.23 12.23
N LEU A 13 4.47 -1.92 12.28
CA LEU A 13 3.20 -1.38 12.70
C LEU A 13 2.88 -1.89 14.11
N LYS A 14 2.34 -1.01 14.95
CA LYS A 14 1.95 -1.33 16.32
C LYS A 14 0.65 -2.12 16.36
N SER A 15 -0.26 -1.83 15.43
CA SER A 15 -1.52 -2.55 15.29
C SER A 15 -1.31 -3.96 14.73
N SER A 16 -2.20 -4.88 15.11
CA SER A 16 -2.18 -6.24 14.56
C SER A 16 -2.62 -6.24 13.10
N ALA A 17 -2.13 -7.21 12.32
CA ALA A 17 -2.49 -7.34 10.90
C ALA A 17 -4.02 -7.45 10.72
N GLU A 18 -4.71 -8.14 11.65
CA GLU A 18 -6.17 -8.28 11.63
C GLU A 18 -6.90 -6.94 11.85
N LYS A 19 -6.46 -6.12 12.83
CA LYS A 19 -7.04 -4.79 13.05
C LYS A 19 -6.85 -3.90 11.81
N PHE A 20 -5.64 -3.92 11.26
CA PHE A 20 -5.29 -3.18 10.05
C PHE A 20 -6.15 -3.62 8.86
N TYR A 21 -6.25 -4.94 8.60
CA TYR A 21 -7.10 -5.48 7.54
C TYR A 21 -8.57 -5.12 7.71
N LYS A 22 -9.10 -5.13 8.94
CA LYS A 22 -10.52 -4.85 9.19
C LYS A 22 -10.91 -3.41 8.87
N VAL A 23 -10.13 -2.43 9.32
CA VAL A 23 -10.38 -1.01 9.00
C VAL A 23 -10.11 -0.74 7.53
N TRP A 24 -9.05 -1.32 6.98
CA TRP A 24 -8.78 -1.16 5.57
C TRP A 24 -9.87 -1.79 4.70
N ARG A 25 -10.49 -2.91 5.09
CA ARG A 25 -11.64 -3.49 4.37
C ARG A 25 -12.90 -2.62 4.43
N SER A 26 -13.22 -2.05 5.60
CA SER A 26 -14.42 -1.22 5.73
C SER A 26 -14.26 0.10 4.96
N GLN A 27 -13.03 0.61 4.88
CA GLN A 27 -12.71 1.88 4.21
C GLN A 27 -12.25 1.71 2.74
N SER A 28 -11.70 0.57 2.33
CA SER A 28 -11.08 0.39 0.99
C SER A 28 -12.07 0.52 -0.16
N PHE A 29 -13.35 0.19 0.04
CA PHE A 29 -14.40 0.45 -0.96
C PHE A 29 -14.76 1.94 -1.05
N HIS A 30 -14.48 2.71 -0.01
CA HIS A 30 -14.69 4.15 0.06
C HIS A 30 -13.45 4.96 -0.34
N VAL A 31 -12.25 4.40 -0.23
CA VAL A 31 -10.99 5.08 -0.59
C VAL A 31 -10.98 5.52 -2.07
N PRO A 32 -11.30 4.68 -3.07
CA PRO A 32 -11.45 5.14 -4.45
C PRO A 32 -12.59 6.14 -4.63
N LYS A 33 -13.58 6.19 -3.72
CA LYS A 33 -14.70 7.15 -3.79
C LYS A 33 -14.31 8.53 -3.23
N HIS A 34 -13.47 8.59 -2.20
CA HIS A 34 -13.02 9.83 -1.56
C HIS A 34 -11.67 10.34 -2.08
N ALA A 35 -10.85 9.45 -2.63
CA ALA A 35 -9.55 9.72 -3.24
C ALA A 35 -9.48 9.24 -4.70
N SER A 36 -10.61 9.25 -5.43
CA SER A 36 -10.74 8.82 -6.84
C SER A 36 -9.71 9.41 -7.79
N LYS A 37 -9.26 10.64 -7.51
CA LYS A 37 -8.23 11.34 -8.28
C LYS A 37 -6.85 10.70 -8.15
N HIS A 38 -6.62 9.87 -7.13
CA HIS A 38 -5.32 9.29 -6.78
C HIS A 38 -5.34 7.77 -6.71
N ILE A 39 -6.39 7.14 -6.18
CA ILE A 39 -6.52 5.68 -6.09
C ILE A 39 -7.77 5.26 -6.87
N GLN A 40 -7.59 4.42 -7.88
CA GLN A 40 -8.66 4.02 -8.81
C GLN A 40 -9.26 2.65 -8.45
N GLY A 41 -8.51 1.80 -7.75
CA GLY A 41 -8.98 0.48 -7.40
C GLY A 41 -8.06 -0.29 -6.47
N VAL A 42 -8.64 -1.31 -5.85
CA VAL A 42 -7.96 -2.25 -4.96
C VAL A 42 -8.38 -3.65 -5.37
N GLU A 43 -7.40 -4.50 -5.64
CA GLU A 43 -7.60 -5.88 -6.06
C GLU A 43 -6.79 -6.81 -5.17
N ILE A 44 -7.29 -8.03 -4.95
CA ILE A 44 -6.50 -9.08 -4.30
C ILE A 44 -5.67 -9.76 -5.39
N HIS A 45 -4.35 -9.83 -5.18
CA HIS A 45 -3.44 -10.53 -6.07
C HIS A 45 -3.23 -11.98 -5.62
N ALA A 46 -3.11 -12.21 -4.32
CA ALA A 46 -2.95 -13.52 -3.71
C ALA A 46 -3.63 -13.57 -2.34
N GLY A 47 -4.31 -14.67 -2.03
CA GLY A 47 -5.05 -14.85 -0.77
C GLY A 47 -6.45 -14.25 -0.81
N ASP A 48 -6.83 -13.56 0.26
CA ASP A 48 -8.15 -12.94 0.43
C ASP A 48 -8.06 -11.62 1.24
N TRP A 49 -9.18 -11.08 1.68
CA TRP A 49 -9.22 -9.80 2.43
C TRP A 49 -8.88 -9.93 3.92
N GLU A 50 -8.85 -11.14 4.45
CA GLU A 50 -8.81 -11.44 5.88
C GLU A 50 -7.54 -12.20 6.29
N THR A 51 -6.95 -12.93 5.35
CA THR A 51 -5.82 -13.82 5.59
C THR A 51 -4.51 -13.05 5.59
N VAL A 52 -3.77 -13.18 6.69
CA VAL A 52 -2.39 -12.69 6.82
C VAL A 52 -1.51 -13.28 5.72
N GLY A 53 -0.64 -12.45 5.14
CA GLY A 53 0.19 -12.83 3.99
C GLY A 53 -0.52 -12.69 2.64
N SER A 54 -1.77 -12.23 2.62
CA SER A 54 -2.44 -11.85 1.37
C SER A 54 -1.79 -10.62 0.75
N ILE A 55 -1.63 -10.65 -0.57
CA ILE A 55 -1.05 -9.56 -1.35
C ILE A 55 -2.18 -8.77 -1.99
N ARG A 56 -2.23 -7.48 -1.68
CA ARG A 56 -3.21 -6.55 -2.25
C ARG A 56 -2.53 -5.62 -3.24
N ILE A 57 -3.12 -5.47 -4.42
CA ILE A 57 -2.69 -4.56 -5.47
C ILE A 57 -3.57 -3.31 -5.45
N TRP A 58 -2.91 -2.17 -5.38
CA TRP A 58 -3.50 -0.84 -5.43
C TRP A 58 -3.15 -0.22 -6.76
N GLN A 59 -4.19 0.11 -7.52
CA GLN A 59 -4.04 0.86 -8.75
C GLN A 59 -4.18 2.34 -8.40
N TYR A 60 -3.11 3.09 -8.60
CA TYR A 60 -3.06 4.51 -8.33
C TYR A 60 -2.66 5.31 -9.57
N THR A 61 -3.00 6.60 -9.55
CA THR A 61 -2.62 7.57 -10.58
C THR A 61 -2.12 8.81 -9.88
N ILE A 62 -0.86 9.19 -10.10
CA ILE A 62 -0.36 10.51 -9.70
C ILE A 62 0.25 11.17 -10.93
N GLY A 63 -0.07 12.44 -11.13
CA GLY A 63 0.38 13.19 -12.31
C GLY A 63 -0.06 12.56 -13.65
N GLY A 64 -1.19 11.85 -13.68
CA GLY A 64 -1.72 11.18 -14.88
C GLY A 64 -1.05 9.85 -15.24
N LYS A 65 -0.15 9.33 -14.40
CA LYS A 65 0.53 8.04 -14.63
C LYS A 65 -0.03 6.97 -13.71
N ALA A 66 -0.52 5.89 -14.30
CA ALA A 66 -0.94 4.70 -13.57
C ALA A 66 0.27 3.98 -12.97
N GLY A 67 0.11 3.46 -11.76
CA GLY A 67 1.10 2.65 -11.08
C GLY A 67 0.44 1.56 -10.24
N VAL A 68 1.23 0.53 -9.92
CA VAL A 68 0.82 -0.59 -9.08
C VAL A 68 1.60 -0.55 -7.79
N PHE A 69 0.88 -0.60 -6.69
CA PHE A 69 1.43 -0.75 -5.36
C PHE A 69 0.95 -2.08 -4.76
N LYS A 70 1.87 -2.89 -4.23
CA LYS A 70 1.60 -4.15 -3.55
C LYS A 70 1.82 -3.99 -2.05
N GLU A 71 0.82 -4.40 -1.28
CA GLU A 71 0.88 -4.45 0.17
C GLU A 71 0.77 -5.90 0.64
N GLU A 72 1.68 -6.27 1.54
CA GLU A 72 1.68 -7.55 2.26
C GLU A 72 1.88 -7.28 3.75
N LEU A 73 1.01 -7.83 4.61
CA LEU A 73 1.21 -7.77 6.06
C LEU A 73 1.58 -9.15 6.60
N THR A 74 2.55 -9.18 7.50
CA THR A 74 2.95 -10.38 8.25
C THR A 74 2.89 -10.11 9.75
N PRO A 75 2.51 -11.07 10.60
CA PRO A 75 2.38 -10.82 12.04
C PRO A 75 3.77 -10.65 12.65
N LYS A 76 3.88 -9.75 13.63
CA LYS A 76 5.12 -9.54 14.39
C LYS A 76 4.79 -9.27 15.86
N GLY A 77 4.86 -10.30 16.69
CA GLY A 77 4.53 -10.17 18.11
C GLY A 77 3.09 -9.69 18.31
N SER A 78 2.90 -8.56 19.00
CA SER A 78 1.59 -7.91 19.17
C SER A 78 1.18 -7.01 18.00
N GLY A 79 2.10 -6.71 17.08
CA GLY A 79 1.87 -5.85 15.91
C GLY A 79 2.04 -6.61 14.59
N CYS A 80 2.36 -5.89 13.52
CA CYS A 80 2.63 -6.49 12.21
C CYS A 80 3.75 -5.77 11.44
N LEU A 81 4.29 -6.46 10.44
CA LEU A 81 5.23 -5.93 9.46
C LEU A 81 4.47 -5.69 8.16
N ALA A 82 4.43 -4.43 7.72
CA ALA A 82 3.90 -4.06 6.42
C ALA A 82 5.03 -3.98 5.41
N LYS A 83 5.01 -4.86 4.41
CA LYS A 83 5.88 -4.79 3.25
C LYS A 83 5.14 -4.04 2.14
N LEU A 84 5.71 -2.91 1.75
CA LEU A 84 5.20 -2.04 0.70
C LEU A 84 6.09 -2.17 -0.52
N THR A 85 5.53 -2.52 -1.68
CA THR A 85 6.28 -2.72 -2.92
C THR A 85 5.68 -1.93 -4.07
N ILE A 86 6.48 -1.13 -4.78
CA ILE A 86 6.08 -0.44 -6.01
C ILE A 86 6.84 -1.08 -7.17
N GLU A 87 6.10 -1.63 -8.13
CA GLU A 87 6.65 -2.07 -9.41
C GLU A 87 6.31 -1.01 -10.46
N TYR A 88 7.30 -0.59 -11.24
CA TYR A 88 7.14 0.49 -12.20
C TYR A 88 7.88 0.21 -13.51
N GLU A 89 7.34 0.81 -14.57
CA GLU A 89 7.98 0.90 -15.88
C GLU A 89 8.12 2.38 -16.26
N LYS A 90 9.34 2.82 -16.56
CA LYS A 90 9.63 4.15 -17.07
C LYS A 90 9.29 4.20 -18.55
N LEU A 91 8.66 5.30 -18.97
CA LEU A 91 8.41 5.57 -20.39
C LEU A 91 9.72 5.73 -21.19
N HIS A 92 10.75 6.32 -20.58
CA HIS A 92 12.10 6.46 -21.14
C HIS A 92 13.13 6.69 -20.01
N PRO A 93 14.45 6.53 -20.26
CA PRO A 93 15.47 6.50 -19.21
C PRO A 93 15.57 7.75 -18.33
N GLU A 94 15.20 8.92 -18.85
CA GLU A 94 15.27 10.21 -18.15
C GLU A 94 14.13 10.42 -17.15
N VAL A 95 13.08 9.59 -17.20
CA VAL A 95 12.00 9.65 -16.21
C VAL A 95 12.58 9.30 -14.84
N PRO A 96 12.38 10.14 -13.81
CA PRO A 96 12.87 9.85 -12.47
C PRO A 96 12.20 8.60 -11.91
N VAL A 97 12.88 7.94 -10.98
CA VAL A 97 12.30 6.84 -10.21
C VAL A 97 11.13 7.39 -9.37
N PRO A 98 10.00 6.66 -9.25
CA PRO A 98 8.83 7.12 -8.51
C PRO A 98 9.01 7.09 -6.98
N GLU A 99 10.06 7.70 -6.44
CA GLU A 99 10.33 7.71 -4.99
C GLU A 99 9.26 8.46 -4.19
N ILE A 100 8.73 9.56 -4.74
CA ILE A 100 7.65 10.35 -4.13
C ILE A 100 6.39 9.53 -3.78
N TYR A 101 6.17 8.44 -4.51
CA TYR A 101 5.03 7.54 -4.29
C TYR A 101 5.24 6.65 -3.07
N VAL A 102 6.49 6.27 -2.78
CA VAL A 102 6.85 5.49 -1.60
C VAL A 102 6.60 6.32 -0.35
N ASP A 103 7.06 7.59 -0.34
CA ASP A 103 6.86 8.47 0.79
C ASP A 103 5.37 8.66 1.09
N PHE A 104 4.56 8.94 0.08
CA PHE A 104 3.11 9.07 0.26
C PHE A 104 2.49 7.81 0.89
N MET A 105 2.84 6.62 0.40
CA MET A 105 2.32 5.36 0.94
C MET A 105 2.79 5.11 2.37
N VAL A 106 4.07 5.39 2.67
CA VAL A 106 4.61 5.24 4.03
C VAL A 106 3.88 6.15 5.02
N HIS A 107 3.62 7.41 4.66
CA HIS A 107 2.88 8.33 5.52
C HIS A 107 1.44 7.84 5.72
N MET A 108 0.74 7.48 4.64
CA MET A 108 -0.62 6.96 4.72
C MET A 108 -0.70 5.71 5.62
N THR A 109 0.20 4.74 5.43
CA THR A 109 0.24 3.50 6.25
C THR A 109 0.50 3.81 7.73
N LYS A 110 1.39 4.77 8.03
CA LYS A 110 1.67 5.20 9.42
C LYS A 110 0.48 5.90 10.07
N ASP A 111 -0.18 6.80 9.36
CA ASP A 111 -1.36 7.53 9.87
C ASP A 111 -2.49 6.55 10.24
N ILE A 112 -2.68 5.50 9.43
CA ILE A 112 -3.65 4.43 9.70
C ILE A 112 -3.24 3.62 10.93
N ASP A 113 -1.97 3.19 11.02
CA ASP A 113 -1.47 2.44 12.17
C ASP A 113 -1.59 3.23 13.47
N GLU A 114 -1.30 4.52 13.44
CA GLU A 114 -1.45 5.41 14.58
C GLU A 114 -2.92 5.53 15.01
N ALA A 115 -3.84 5.80 14.08
CA ALA A 115 -5.27 5.85 14.36
C ALA A 115 -5.76 4.54 15.02
N LEU A 116 -5.38 3.40 14.44
CA LEU A 116 -5.72 2.06 14.94
C LEU A 116 -5.11 1.71 16.30
N SER A 117 -3.96 2.29 16.61
CA SER A 117 -3.26 2.07 17.87
C SER A 117 -3.83 2.92 19.01
N THR A 118 -4.60 3.95 18.69
CA THR A 118 -5.30 4.82 19.66
C THR A 118 -6.72 4.38 19.99
N GLU A 119 -7.32 3.51 19.16
CA GLU A 119 -8.60 2.86 19.44
C GLU A 119 -8.38 1.65 20.39
N GLU A 120 -8.46 1.92 21.70
CA GLU A 120 -8.48 0.90 22.78
C GLU A 120 -9.91 0.53 23.20
#